data_AF-A0ABD6B645-F1
#
_entry.id   AF-A0ABD6B645-F1
#
_cell.length_a   1.000
_cell.length_b   1.000
_cell.length_c   1.000
_cell.angle_alpha   90.00
_cell.angle_beta   90.00
_cell.angle_gamma   90.00
#
_symmetry.space_group_name_H-M   'P 1'
#
loop_
_entity.id
_entity.type
_entity.pdbx_description
1 polymer ?
#
loop_
_entity_poly.entity_id
_entity_poly.type
_entity_poly.pdbx_seq_one_letter_code
_entity_poly.pdbx_strand_id
1 'polypeptide(L)'
;MIAASLVMIAGLGIVAFLSQAYGYRLGGVMVVPLLVIYTLREPLSPVIFVSGTAAAWCALWALREYTLNYGRRLFLAAVGVGAIATVAVGFVVSQLLPARLPFENAEVIASIFPGVTAYNLMRLAPENRRADLLAMAGCYAGLVAVGALSLVILARVGSPTPPVLALPTSDFVDWIGIDSRGTAHPPVTPNWLSVSLLLVDVAIYEGFRKRYDHRLAGIIIVPLLAVFSVRYGPAIAVYVIGATAVFFLLSYVHWVTLLYGRVLLALSLALGVLYVLVIGVLRPVSAPGITLFFVGLFVGIGAYNLHRVTPANRRAHIRISAALFAMFYATIYVLVDVPPSGLISDHPVPYALVGIVVVGLAAVELRRLEASIPDAAAFARESVFANVSVDGADIDDSPLVAETEEER
;
A
#
# COMPACT_ATOMS: atom_id res chain seq x y z
N MET A 1 11.95 -0.29 16.83
CA MET A 1 11.46 -1.05 15.65
C MET A 1 11.23 -2.50 16.00
N ILE A 2 12.08 -3.14 16.80
CA ILE A 2 11.98 -4.56 17.18
C ILE A 2 10.55 -4.99 17.54
N ALA A 3 9.88 -4.33 18.50
CA ALA A 3 8.51 -4.69 18.88
C ALA A 3 7.51 -4.63 17.70
N ALA A 4 7.56 -3.56 16.89
CA ALA A 4 6.71 -3.44 15.70
C ALA A 4 7.00 -4.54 14.67
N SER A 5 8.28 -4.83 14.43
CA SER A 5 8.71 -5.90 13.52
C SER A 5 8.27 -7.28 14.01
N LEU A 6 8.36 -7.55 15.31
CA LEU A 6 7.89 -8.81 15.92
C LEU A 6 6.38 -8.97 15.75
N VAL A 7 5.60 -7.95 16.09
CA VAL A 7 4.14 -7.96 15.89
C VAL A 7 3.80 -8.18 14.42
N MET A 8 4.49 -7.48 13.50
CA MET A 8 4.27 -7.60 12.07
C MET A 8 4.60 -9.00 11.56
N ILE A 9 5.81 -9.51 11.84
CA ILE A 9 6.26 -10.83 11.38
C ILE A 9 5.39 -11.94 11.98
N ALA A 10 5.10 -11.90 13.28
CA ALA A 10 4.24 -12.88 13.94
C ALA A 10 2.83 -12.84 13.37
N GLY A 11 2.25 -11.65 13.18
CA GLY A 11 0.91 -11.51 12.61
C GLY A 11 0.83 -11.97 11.16
N LEU A 12 1.83 -11.65 10.34
CA LEU A 12 1.92 -12.16 8.96
C LEU A 12 2.04 -13.70 8.94
N GLY A 13 2.82 -14.28 9.85
CA GLY A 13 2.95 -15.73 10.01
C GLY A 13 1.64 -16.40 10.40
N ILE A 14 0.93 -15.86 11.41
CA ILE A 14 -0.37 -16.36 11.86
C ILE A 14 -1.40 -16.25 10.73
N VAL A 15 -1.47 -15.10 10.04
CA VAL A 15 -2.42 -14.91 8.93
C VAL A 15 -2.11 -15.85 7.76
N ALA A 16 -0.84 -16.04 7.42
CA ALA A 16 -0.43 -16.99 6.39
C ALA A 16 -0.83 -18.42 6.75
N PHE A 17 -0.54 -18.84 8.00
CA PHE A 17 -0.91 -20.16 8.51
C PHE A 17 -2.42 -20.39 8.49
N LEU A 18 -3.19 -19.47 9.06
CA LEU A 18 -4.65 -19.59 9.12
C LEU A 18 -5.30 -19.54 7.73
N SER A 19 -4.75 -18.73 6.82
CA SER A 19 -5.23 -18.69 5.42
C SER A 19 -4.95 -19.98 4.68
N GLN A 20 -3.80 -20.61 4.91
CA GLN A 20 -3.41 -21.86 4.26
C GLN A 20 -4.13 -23.08 4.87
N ALA A 21 -4.21 -23.15 6.20
CA ALA A 21 -4.74 -24.31 6.91
C ALA A 21 -6.28 -24.34 6.97
N TYR A 22 -6.92 -23.18 7.11
CA TYR A 22 -8.37 -23.08 7.33
C TYR A 22 -9.11 -22.25 6.27
N GLY A 23 -8.41 -21.72 5.26
CA GLY A 23 -9.03 -20.92 4.20
C GLY A 23 -9.50 -19.53 4.64
N TYR A 24 -9.09 -19.07 5.83
CA TYR A 24 -9.47 -17.75 6.35
C TYR A 24 -8.90 -16.61 5.51
N ARG A 25 -9.62 -15.50 5.49
CA ARG A 25 -9.26 -14.27 4.78
C ARG A 25 -8.74 -13.20 5.73
N LEU A 26 -9.22 -13.18 6.98
CA LEU A 26 -8.78 -12.31 8.08
C LEU A 26 -8.70 -10.83 7.70
N GLY A 27 -9.63 -10.36 6.86
CA GLY A 27 -9.65 -8.99 6.34
C GLY A 27 -8.53 -8.62 5.37
N GLY A 28 -7.49 -9.45 5.19
CA GLY A 28 -6.33 -9.21 4.32
C GLY A 28 -5.01 -9.43 5.07
N VAL A 29 -3.95 -9.72 4.32
CA VAL A 29 -2.66 -10.19 4.90
C VAL A 29 -2.07 -9.23 5.92
N MET A 30 -2.17 -7.92 5.68
CA MET A 30 -1.58 -6.88 6.54
C MET A 30 -2.55 -6.29 7.56
N VAL A 31 -3.86 -6.55 7.45
CA VAL A 31 -4.88 -5.78 8.18
C VAL A 31 -4.71 -5.93 9.68
N VAL A 32 -4.72 -7.16 10.17
CA VAL A 32 -4.60 -7.44 11.60
C VAL A 32 -3.27 -6.93 12.19
N PRO A 33 -2.09 -7.30 11.66
CA PRO A 33 -0.84 -6.83 12.25
C PRO A 33 -0.66 -5.31 12.18
N LEU A 34 -1.09 -4.63 11.11
CA LEU A 34 -1.03 -3.17 11.05
C LEU A 34 -2.01 -2.51 12.01
N LEU A 35 -3.23 -3.04 12.13
CA LEU A 35 -4.19 -2.53 13.11
C LEU A 35 -3.63 -2.63 14.54
N VAL A 36 -2.92 -3.70 14.87
CA VAL A 36 -2.26 -3.84 16.19
C VAL A 36 -1.18 -2.77 16.37
N ILE A 37 -0.31 -2.57 15.39
CA ILE A 37 0.72 -1.52 15.45
C ILE A 37 0.10 -0.15 15.64
N TYR A 38 -0.99 0.12 14.92
CA TYR A 38 -1.77 1.33 15.05
C TYR A 38 -2.41 1.47 16.42
N THR A 39 -3.03 0.44 16.98
CA THR A 39 -3.55 0.47 18.36
C THR A 39 -2.47 0.75 19.38
N LEU A 40 -1.29 0.14 19.23
CA LEU A 40 -0.15 0.34 20.13
C LEU A 40 0.49 1.73 20.00
N ARG A 41 0.08 2.52 19.01
CA ARG A 41 0.44 3.94 18.92
C ARG A 41 -0.72 4.82 19.37
N GLU A 42 -1.88 4.56 18.83
CA GLU A 42 -3.12 5.31 19.01
C GLU A 42 -4.21 4.32 19.49
N PRO A 43 -4.49 4.21 20.80
CA PRO A 43 -5.44 3.24 21.34
C PRO A 43 -6.87 3.35 20.78
N LEU A 44 -7.24 4.49 20.19
CA LEU A 44 -8.53 4.72 19.54
C LEU A 44 -8.62 4.17 18.11
N SER A 45 -7.51 3.68 17.54
CA SER A 45 -7.44 3.07 16.21
C SER A 45 -8.51 2.00 15.94
N PRO A 46 -8.83 1.09 16.88
CA PRO A 46 -9.85 0.06 16.65
C PRO A 46 -11.24 0.64 16.44
N VAL A 47 -11.58 1.72 17.15
CA VAL A 47 -12.88 2.38 17.01
C VAL A 47 -13.01 2.97 15.62
N ILE A 48 -11.99 3.73 15.19
CA ILE A 48 -11.93 4.33 13.84
C ILE A 48 -11.98 3.24 12.77
N PHE A 49 -11.22 2.16 12.95
CA PHE A 49 -11.18 1.03 12.03
C PHE A 49 -12.53 0.32 11.89
N VAL A 50 -13.20 0.02 13.00
CA VAL A 50 -14.50 -0.65 12.99
C VAL A 50 -15.57 0.24 12.34
N SER A 51 -15.60 1.53 12.68
CA SER A 51 -16.52 2.49 12.06
C SER A 51 -16.29 2.62 10.55
N GLY A 52 -15.03 2.74 10.11
CA GLY A 52 -14.69 2.78 8.68
C GLY A 52 -15.05 1.48 7.95
N THR A 53 -14.88 0.32 8.61
CA THR A 53 -15.22 -0.99 8.04
C THR A 53 -16.73 -1.13 7.90
N ALA A 54 -17.50 -0.70 8.90
CA ALA A 54 -18.96 -0.70 8.86
C ALA A 54 -19.49 0.22 7.75
N ALA A 55 -18.96 1.44 7.63
CA ALA A 55 -19.34 2.37 6.56
C ALA A 55 -19.05 1.79 5.16
N ALA A 56 -17.85 1.25 4.96
CA ALA A 56 -17.49 0.60 3.70
C ALA A 56 -18.36 -0.64 3.41
N TRP A 57 -18.72 -1.41 4.44
CA TRP A 57 -19.64 -2.54 4.31
C TRP A 57 -21.03 -2.10 3.85
N CYS A 58 -21.60 -1.07 4.48
CA CYS A 58 -22.91 -0.52 4.09
C CYS A 58 -22.91 0.01 2.65
N ALA A 59 -21.85 0.73 2.25
CA ALA A 59 -21.71 1.22 0.88
C ALA A 59 -21.57 0.07 -0.12
N LEU A 60 -20.80 -0.97 0.21
CA LEU A 60 -20.68 -2.17 -0.60
C LEU A 60 -22.00 -2.91 -0.76
N TRP A 61 -22.79 -3.01 0.30
CA TRP A 61 -24.13 -3.57 0.27
C TRP A 61 -25.05 -2.77 -0.66
N ALA A 62 -25.11 -1.44 -0.48
CA ALA A 62 -25.92 -0.58 -1.33
C ALA A 62 -25.49 -0.64 -2.81
N LEU A 63 -24.18 -0.63 -3.10
CA LEU A 63 -23.69 -0.73 -4.47
C LEU A 63 -24.03 -2.08 -5.12
N ARG A 64 -24.00 -3.19 -4.37
CA ARG A 64 -24.38 -4.50 -4.94
C ARG A 64 -25.88 -4.62 -5.18
N GLU A 65 -26.69 -4.05 -4.31
CA GLU A 65 -28.14 -4.14 -4.39
C GLU A 65 -28.70 -3.22 -5.48
N TYR A 66 -28.15 -2.00 -5.60
CA TYR A 66 -28.70 -0.96 -6.46
C TYR A 66 -27.88 -0.69 -7.73
N THR A 67 -26.73 -1.35 -7.92
CA THR A 67 -25.92 -1.16 -9.13
C THR A 67 -25.34 -2.48 -9.64
N LEU A 68 -25.06 -2.56 -10.95
CA LEU A 68 -24.38 -3.70 -11.59
C LEU A 68 -22.85 -3.64 -11.43
N ASN A 69 -22.34 -2.95 -10.41
CA ASN A 69 -20.91 -2.84 -10.18
C ASN A 69 -20.35 -4.06 -9.46
N TYR A 70 -19.43 -4.76 -10.11
CA TYR A 70 -18.78 -5.94 -9.55
C TYR A 70 -17.25 -5.87 -9.62
N GLY A 71 -16.60 -6.83 -8.93
CA GLY A 71 -15.16 -7.03 -8.98
C GLY A 71 -14.36 -5.80 -8.51
N ARG A 72 -13.55 -5.24 -9.41
CA ARG A 72 -12.55 -4.22 -9.06
C ARG A 72 -13.15 -2.85 -8.78
N ARG A 73 -14.16 -2.40 -9.54
CA ARG A 73 -14.84 -1.12 -9.28
C ARG A 73 -15.42 -1.11 -7.87
N LEU A 74 -16.03 -2.21 -7.48
CA LEU A 74 -16.55 -2.43 -6.14
C LEU A 74 -15.45 -2.42 -5.06
N PHE A 75 -14.28 -3.02 -5.34
CA PHE A 75 -13.13 -2.95 -4.42
C PHE A 75 -12.61 -1.53 -4.22
N LEU A 76 -12.45 -0.75 -5.29
CA LEU A 76 -11.99 0.65 -5.22
C LEU A 76 -12.99 1.51 -4.46
N ALA A 77 -14.29 1.33 -4.71
CA ALA A 77 -15.34 2.02 -3.96
C ALA A 77 -15.26 1.71 -2.47
N ALA A 78 -15.07 0.44 -2.08
CA ALA A 78 -14.90 0.06 -0.68
C ALA A 78 -13.68 0.73 -0.03
N VAL A 79 -12.55 0.73 -0.73
CA VAL A 79 -11.32 1.37 -0.27
C VAL A 79 -11.51 2.87 -0.10
N GLY A 80 -12.11 3.54 -1.09
CA GLY A 80 -12.40 4.97 -1.05
C GLY A 80 -13.35 5.35 0.09
N VAL A 81 -14.48 4.65 0.22
CA VAL A 81 -15.45 4.89 1.30
C VAL A 81 -14.81 4.61 2.67
N GLY A 82 -14.06 3.51 2.80
CA GLY A 82 -13.36 3.19 4.05
C GLY A 82 -12.35 4.27 4.45
N ALA A 83 -11.57 4.77 3.50
CA ALA A 83 -10.62 5.86 3.73
C ALA A 83 -11.34 7.16 4.13
N ILE A 84 -12.37 7.58 3.39
CA ILE A 84 -13.16 8.79 3.70
C ILE A 84 -13.82 8.67 5.07
N ALA A 85 -14.41 7.51 5.38
CA ALA A 85 -15.08 7.27 6.65
C ALA A 85 -14.10 7.31 7.83
N THR A 86 -12.89 6.73 7.68
CA THR A 86 -11.88 6.83 8.75
C THR A 86 -11.38 8.25 8.96
N VAL A 87 -11.23 9.04 7.89
CA VAL A 87 -10.90 10.46 8.01
C VAL A 87 -11.99 11.22 8.76
N ALA A 88 -13.25 11.04 8.36
CA ALA A 88 -14.40 11.69 8.99
C ALA A 88 -14.54 11.30 10.47
N VAL A 89 -14.44 10.01 10.79
CA VAL A 89 -14.53 9.53 12.18
C VAL A 89 -13.33 10.00 13.00
N GLY A 90 -12.11 9.93 12.45
CA GLY A 90 -10.91 10.44 13.12
C GLY A 90 -11.02 11.95 13.41
N PHE A 91 -11.57 12.72 12.46
CA PHE A 91 -11.83 14.15 12.66
C PHE A 91 -12.83 14.37 13.80
N VAL A 92 -13.99 13.72 13.77
CA VAL A 92 -14.99 13.83 14.85
C VAL A 92 -14.41 13.43 16.20
N VAL A 93 -13.68 12.32 16.27
CA VAL A 93 -13.03 11.85 17.51
C VAL A 93 -12.00 12.87 18.01
N SER A 94 -11.22 13.50 17.12
CA SER A 94 -10.27 14.55 17.51
C SER A 94 -10.94 15.79 18.09
N GLN A 95 -12.13 16.15 17.59
CA GLN A 95 -12.90 17.27 18.13
C GLN A 95 -13.49 16.94 19.51
N LEU A 96 -13.89 15.68 19.73
CA LEU A 96 -14.45 15.22 21.00
C LEU A 96 -13.39 14.94 22.07
N LEU A 97 -12.19 14.50 21.66
CA LEU A 97 -11.10 14.06 22.53
C LEU A 97 -9.75 14.67 22.09
N PRO A 98 -9.61 16.01 22.05
CA PRO A 98 -8.44 16.68 21.47
C PRO A 98 -7.12 16.34 22.18
N ALA A 99 -7.18 16.03 23.49
CA ALA A 99 -6.02 15.63 24.28
C ALA A 99 -5.56 14.17 24.04
N ARG A 100 -6.35 13.36 23.33
CA ARG A 100 -6.09 11.92 23.10
C ARG A 100 -5.91 11.56 21.62
N LEU A 101 -6.26 12.47 20.71
CA LEU A 101 -6.11 12.23 19.28
C LEU A 101 -5.85 13.55 18.54
N PRO A 102 -4.59 14.02 18.49
CA PRO A 102 -4.22 15.10 17.61
C PRO A 102 -4.34 14.63 16.15
N PHE A 103 -5.35 15.14 15.44
CA PHE A 103 -5.68 14.74 14.06
C PHE A 103 -4.49 14.82 13.10
N GLU A 104 -3.58 15.76 13.33
CA GLU A 104 -2.41 16.01 12.47
C GLU A 104 -1.33 14.92 12.57
N ASN A 105 -1.31 14.16 13.66
CA ASN A 105 -0.28 13.16 13.95
C ASN A 105 -0.77 11.71 13.85
N ALA A 106 -2.07 11.52 13.64
CA ALA A 106 -2.70 10.22 13.69
C ALA A 106 -2.49 9.44 12.38
N GLU A 107 -1.68 8.38 12.43
CA GLU A 107 -1.27 7.61 11.25
C GLU A 107 -2.37 6.67 10.72
N VAL A 108 -3.41 6.43 11.53
CA VAL A 108 -4.58 5.63 11.13
C VAL A 108 -5.54 6.40 10.23
N ILE A 109 -5.49 7.72 10.29
CA ILE A 109 -6.38 8.60 9.53
C ILE A 109 -6.05 8.44 8.04
N ALA A 110 -7.08 8.13 7.25
CA ALA A 110 -6.99 7.76 5.82
C ALA A 110 -6.46 6.34 5.51
N SER A 111 -6.50 5.41 6.48
CA SER A 111 -6.19 4.00 6.23
C SER A 111 -7.14 3.36 5.21
N ILE A 112 -6.58 2.66 4.21
CA ILE A 112 -7.36 1.89 3.22
C ILE A 112 -7.87 0.55 3.78
N PHE A 113 -7.30 0.09 4.89
CA PHE A 113 -7.54 -1.26 5.41
C PHE A 113 -8.98 -1.55 5.82
N PRO A 114 -9.75 -0.62 6.41
CA PRO A 114 -11.17 -0.84 6.68
C PRO A 114 -11.99 -1.20 5.43
N GLY A 115 -11.74 -0.51 4.31
CA GLY A 115 -12.38 -0.81 3.03
C GLY A 115 -11.98 -2.18 2.47
N VAL A 116 -10.69 -2.51 2.54
CA VAL A 116 -10.18 -3.85 2.16
C VAL A 116 -10.82 -4.94 3.02
N THR A 117 -10.97 -4.69 4.31
CA THR A 117 -11.59 -5.61 5.29
C THR A 117 -13.04 -5.87 4.96
N ALA A 118 -13.82 -4.80 4.78
CA ALA A 118 -15.22 -4.88 4.41
C ALA A 118 -15.40 -5.69 3.11
N TYR A 119 -14.60 -5.37 2.07
CA TYR A 119 -14.63 -6.09 0.80
C TYR A 119 -14.31 -7.58 0.95
N ASN A 120 -13.30 -7.92 1.76
CA ASN A 120 -12.88 -9.30 1.97
C ASN A 120 -13.92 -10.12 2.74
N LEU A 121 -14.48 -9.56 3.80
CA LEU A 121 -15.54 -10.19 4.60
C LEU A 121 -16.82 -10.40 3.76
N MET A 122 -17.17 -9.44 2.88
CA MET A 122 -18.38 -9.53 2.07
C MET A 122 -18.27 -10.53 0.90
N ARG A 123 -17.05 -11.01 0.62
CA ARG A 123 -16.79 -12.11 -0.31
C ARG A 123 -16.75 -13.48 0.36
N LEU A 124 -16.84 -13.55 1.69
CA LEU A 124 -17.03 -14.81 2.39
C LEU A 124 -18.50 -15.23 2.34
N ALA A 125 -18.71 -16.54 2.28
CA ALA A 125 -20.01 -17.15 2.50
C ALA A 125 -20.54 -16.72 3.90
N PRO A 126 -21.83 -16.38 4.05
CA PRO A 126 -22.38 -15.84 5.30
C PRO A 126 -22.04 -16.68 6.54
N GLU A 127 -21.98 -18.00 6.39
CA GLU A 127 -21.75 -18.99 7.44
C GLU A 127 -20.31 -18.88 8.00
N ASN A 128 -19.36 -18.56 7.13
CA ASN A 128 -17.93 -18.48 7.48
C ASN A 128 -17.51 -17.11 8.04
N ARG A 129 -18.36 -16.08 7.92
CA ARG A 129 -18.02 -14.71 8.35
C ARG A 129 -17.77 -14.62 9.84
N ARG A 130 -18.58 -15.31 10.66
CA ARG A 130 -18.46 -15.30 12.12
C ARG A 130 -17.12 -15.90 12.56
N ALA A 131 -16.75 -17.04 11.99
CA ALA A 131 -15.48 -17.70 12.29
C ALA A 131 -14.27 -16.83 11.89
N ASP A 132 -14.31 -16.21 10.70
CA ASP A 132 -13.25 -15.32 10.23
C ASP A 132 -13.12 -14.07 11.12
N LEU A 133 -14.24 -13.47 11.56
CA LEU A 133 -14.26 -12.34 12.50
C LEU A 133 -13.72 -12.71 13.89
N LEU A 134 -14.11 -13.86 14.42
CA LEU A 134 -13.60 -14.35 15.71
C LEU A 134 -12.10 -14.64 15.64
N ALA A 135 -11.64 -15.27 14.56
CA ALA A 135 -10.22 -15.49 14.32
C ALA A 135 -9.46 -14.16 14.20
N MET A 136 -10.02 -13.17 13.50
CA MET A 136 -9.45 -11.83 13.38
C MET A 136 -9.33 -11.15 14.76
N ALA A 137 -10.38 -11.20 15.58
CA ALA A 137 -10.39 -10.62 16.93
C ALA A 137 -9.42 -11.34 17.88
N GLY A 138 -9.37 -12.66 17.84
CA GLY A 138 -8.43 -13.47 18.63
C GLY A 138 -6.97 -13.19 18.25
N CYS A 139 -6.66 -13.15 16.96
CA CYS A 139 -5.33 -12.80 16.47
C CYS A 139 -4.95 -11.38 16.88
N TYR A 140 -5.87 -10.43 16.73
CA TYR A 140 -5.67 -9.04 17.15
C TYR A 140 -5.34 -8.96 18.65
N ALA A 141 -6.14 -9.57 19.53
CA ALA A 141 -5.91 -9.55 20.97
C ALA A 141 -4.57 -10.19 21.36
N GLY A 142 -4.25 -11.34 20.77
CA GLY A 142 -2.97 -12.03 21.00
C GLY A 142 -1.77 -11.19 20.57
N LEU A 143 -1.84 -10.53 19.41
CA LEU A 143 -0.77 -9.67 18.91
C LEU A 143 -0.62 -8.37 19.71
N VAL A 144 -1.72 -7.78 20.20
CA VAL A 144 -1.66 -6.64 21.14
C VAL A 144 -0.91 -7.04 22.40
N ALA A 145 -1.21 -8.21 22.97
CA ALA A 145 -0.50 -8.72 24.14
C ALA A 145 1.00 -8.93 23.86
N VAL A 146 1.35 -9.53 22.72
CA VAL A 146 2.75 -9.70 22.29
C VAL A 146 3.45 -8.36 22.13
N GLY A 147 2.81 -7.36 21.51
CA GLY A 147 3.37 -6.03 21.33
C GLY A 147 3.59 -5.29 22.64
N ALA A 148 2.60 -5.31 23.54
CA ALA A 148 2.69 -4.72 24.87
C ALA A 148 3.80 -5.38 25.71
N LEU A 149 3.86 -6.72 25.73
CA LEU A 149 4.92 -7.45 26.42
C LEU A 149 6.30 -7.13 25.84
N SER A 150 6.41 -7.05 24.51
CA SER A 150 7.66 -6.68 23.84
C SER A 150 8.13 -5.28 24.23
N LEU A 151 7.22 -4.32 24.37
CA LEU A 151 7.54 -2.96 24.83
C LEU A 151 8.07 -2.98 26.27
N VAL A 152 7.41 -3.69 27.19
CA VAL A 152 7.84 -3.81 28.59
C VAL A 152 9.24 -4.42 28.70
N ILE A 153 9.53 -5.47 27.93
CA ILE A 153 10.85 -6.12 27.91
C ILE A 153 11.91 -5.18 27.36
N LEU A 154 11.65 -4.53 26.22
CA LEU A 154 12.60 -3.60 25.58
C LEU A 154 12.82 -2.31 26.38
N ALA A 155 11.86 -1.91 27.20
CA ALA A 155 12.03 -0.81 28.14
C ALA A 155 13.15 -1.12 29.16
N ARG A 156 13.23 -2.37 29.63
CA ARG A 156 14.24 -2.80 30.61
C ARG A 156 15.63 -3.02 30.02
N VAL A 157 15.70 -3.60 28.82
CA VAL A 157 16.98 -4.01 28.21
C VAL A 157 17.61 -2.91 27.34
N GLY A 158 16.82 -1.91 26.94
CA GLY A 158 17.21 -0.98 25.89
C GLY A 158 16.96 -1.58 24.50
N SER A 159 16.87 -0.73 23.47
CA SER A 159 16.71 -1.17 22.08
C SER A 159 17.83 -0.58 21.23
N PRO A 160 18.59 -1.39 20.48
CA PRO A 160 19.57 -0.89 19.53
C PRO A 160 18.92 -0.30 18.28
N THR A 161 17.61 -0.45 18.09
CA THR A 161 16.90 0.05 16.89
C THR A 161 16.15 1.35 17.16
N PRO A 162 15.96 2.21 16.13
CA PRO A 162 15.14 3.41 16.23
C PRO A 162 13.75 3.10 16.81
N PRO A 163 13.18 3.96 17.67
CA PRO A 163 11.84 3.74 18.21
C PRO A 163 10.77 3.87 17.11
N VAL A 164 9.71 3.06 17.23
CA VAL A 164 8.49 3.13 16.39
C VAL A 164 7.30 3.26 17.32
N LEU A 165 7.09 2.21 18.13
CA LEU A 165 6.00 2.17 19.09
C LEU A 165 6.31 2.96 20.36
N ALA A 166 7.58 3.18 20.70
CA ALA A 166 7.99 3.89 21.91
C ALA A 166 8.19 5.40 21.71
N LEU A 167 7.66 6.00 20.63
CA LEU A 167 7.82 7.43 20.37
C LEU A 167 6.91 8.27 21.28
N PRO A 168 7.21 9.57 21.49
CA PRO A 168 6.34 10.47 22.27
C PRO A 168 4.92 10.65 21.70
N THR A 169 4.73 10.29 20.43
CA THR A 169 3.42 10.30 19.75
C THR A 169 2.59 9.05 20.04
N SER A 170 3.08 8.13 20.88
CA SER A 170 2.41 6.86 21.15
C SER A 170 1.76 6.87 22.54
N ASP A 171 0.47 7.17 22.61
CA ASP A 171 -0.32 7.25 23.85
C ASP A 171 -0.32 5.93 24.64
N PHE A 172 -0.15 4.80 23.95
CA PHE A 172 -0.14 3.49 24.61
C PHE A 172 1.02 3.33 25.59
N VAL A 173 2.17 3.96 25.29
CA VAL A 173 3.39 3.86 26.09
C VAL A 173 3.20 4.54 27.44
N ASP A 174 2.51 5.68 27.44
CA ASP A 174 2.11 6.39 28.66
C ASP A 174 1.11 5.56 29.48
N TRP A 175 0.18 4.87 28.81
CA TRP A 175 -0.81 4.04 29.50
C TRP A 175 -0.18 2.83 30.22
N ILE A 176 0.86 2.24 29.64
CA ILE A 176 1.60 1.13 30.26
C ILE A 176 2.74 1.59 31.19
N GLY A 177 2.91 2.91 31.38
CA GLY A 177 3.89 3.50 32.30
C GLY A 177 5.34 3.30 31.86
N ILE A 178 5.61 3.35 30.56
CA ILE A 178 6.98 3.28 30.00
C ILE A 178 7.39 4.69 29.56
N ASP A 179 8.67 5.04 29.72
CA ASP A 179 9.18 6.30 29.19
C ASP A 179 9.25 6.28 27.67
N SER A 180 8.77 7.34 27.03
CA SER A 180 8.94 7.55 25.59
C SER A 180 10.42 7.71 25.22
N ARG A 181 10.79 7.27 24.02
CA ARG A 181 12.16 7.25 23.50
C ARG A 181 12.21 7.93 22.14
N GLY A 182 13.27 8.71 21.94
CA GLY A 182 13.53 9.43 20.69
C GLY A 182 12.71 10.71 20.55
N THR A 183 12.90 11.39 19.43
CA THR A 183 12.21 12.65 19.12
C THR A 183 11.17 12.42 18.03
N ALA A 184 9.96 12.96 18.24
CA ALA A 184 8.99 13.09 17.16
C ALA A 184 9.62 14.01 16.09
N HIS A 185 9.69 13.56 14.85
CA HIS A 185 10.09 14.48 13.78
C HIS A 185 8.83 15.07 13.18
N PRO A 186 8.77 16.39 12.97
CA PRO A 186 7.61 17.04 12.40
C PRO A 186 7.35 16.51 10.98
N PRO A 187 6.07 16.49 10.55
CA PRO A 187 5.75 16.22 9.16
C PRO A 187 6.37 17.29 8.28
N VAL A 188 7.18 16.87 7.29
CA VAL A 188 7.82 17.79 6.32
C VAL A 188 6.85 18.10 5.19
N THR A 189 6.11 17.10 4.72
CA THR A 189 5.13 17.25 3.64
C THR A 189 3.76 17.52 4.23
N PRO A 190 3.04 18.57 3.78
CA PRO A 190 1.67 18.81 4.21
C PRO A 190 0.74 17.61 3.92
N ASN A 191 -0.20 17.35 4.82
CA ASN A 191 -1.14 16.23 4.69
C ASN A 191 -1.97 16.31 3.41
N TRP A 192 -2.44 17.51 3.03
CA TRP A 192 -3.20 17.71 1.80
C TRP A 192 -2.41 17.29 0.57
N LEU A 193 -1.12 17.62 0.50
CA LEU A 193 -0.26 17.27 -0.64
C LEU A 193 -0.05 15.75 -0.70
N SER A 194 0.23 15.11 0.43
CA SER A 194 0.38 13.65 0.50
C SER A 194 -0.89 12.92 0.04
N VAL A 195 -2.07 13.37 0.49
CA VAL A 195 -3.36 12.82 0.08
C VAL A 195 -3.63 13.07 -1.41
N SER A 196 -3.35 14.28 -1.93
CA SER A 196 -3.51 14.59 -3.35
C SER A 196 -2.63 13.71 -4.24
N LEU A 197 -1.36 13.49 -3.86
CA LEU A 197 -0.45 12.61 -4.60
C LEU A 197 -0.95 11.17 -4.62
N LEU A 198 -1.51 10.68 -3.51
CA LEU A 198 -2.11 9.34 -3.44
C LEU A 198 -3.34 9.21 -4.37
N LEU A 199 -4.22 10.21 -4.39
CA LEU A 199 -5.39 10.21 -5.28
C LEU A 199 -4.96 10.27 -6.76
N VAL A 200 -3.96 11.08 -7.08
CA VAL A 200 -3.39 11.17 -8.43
C VAL A 200 -2.74 9.84 -8.83
N ASP A 201 -1.99 9.19 -7.95
CA ASP A 201 -1.41 7.85 -8.21
C ASP A 201 -2.49 6.81 -8.51
N VAL A 202 -3.58 6.78 -7.74
CA VAL A 202 -4.73 5.90 -7.99
C VAL A 202 -5.37 6.19 -9.34
N ALA A 203 -5.57 7.47 -9.69
CA ALA A 203 -6.16 7.88 -10.96
C ALA A 203 -5.26 7.49 -12.15
N ILE A 204 -3.96 7.78 -12.09
CA ILE A 204 -2.97 7.39 -13.10
C ILE A 204 -2.95 5.87 -13.25
N TYR A 205 -2.93 5.14 -12.13
CA TYR A 205 -2.94 3.69 -12.14
C TYR A 205 -4.19 3.14 -12.86
N GLU A 206 -5.38 3.64 -12.51
CA GLU A 206 -6.62 3.12 -13.12
C GLU A 206 -6.74 3.52 -14.58
N GLY A 207 -6.28 4.71 -14.96
CA GLY A 207 -6.19 5.14 -16.36
C GLY A 207 -5.23 4.25 -17.17
N PHE A 208 -4.03 4.02 -16.65
CA PHE A 208 -3.05 3.14 -17.28
C PHE A 208 -3.58 1.71 -17.43
N ARG A 209 -4.27 1.19 -16.42
CA ARG A 209 -4.91 -0.12 -16.50
C ARG A 209 -6.02 -0.16 -17.53
N LYS A 210 -6.92 0.84 -17.56
CA LYS A 210 -8.02 0.90 -18.54
C LYS A 210 -7.46 0.92 -19.97
N ARG A 211 -6.35 1.63 -20.19
CA ARG A 211 -5.74 1.78 -21.52
C ARG A 211 -4.91 0.58 -21.97
N TYR A 212 -4.05 0.03 -21.09
CA TYR A 212 -3.02 -0.95 -21.48
C TYR A 212 -3.29 -2.38 -20.95
N ASP A 213 -4.39 -2.60 -20.22
CA ASP A 213 -4.70 -3.83 -19.47
C ASP A 213 -3.54 -4.35 -18.59
N HIS A 214 -2.65 -3.44 -18.21
CA HIS A 214 -1.48 -3.75 -17.40
C HIS A 214 -1.71 -3.33 -15.96
N ARG A 215 -1.35 -4.23 -15.04
CA ARG A 215 -1.44 -3.98 -13.60
C ARG A 215 -0.12 -3.39 -13.13
N LEU A 216 -0.05 -2.07 -12.95
CA LEU A 216 1.09 -1.40 -12.32
C LEU A 216 1.19 -1.72 -10.83
N ALA A 217 1.85 -2.80 -10.50
CA ALA A 217 1.95 -3.30 -9.14
C ALA A 217 2.72 -2.32 -8.19
N GLY A 218 2.01 -1.37 -7.58
CA GLY A 218 2.64 -0.33 -6.76
C GLY A 218 1.73 0.81 -6.31
N ILE A 219 0.41 0.66 -6.44
CA ILE A 219 -0.59 1.64 -5.97
C ILE A 219 -0.24 2.02 -4.53
N ILE A 220 -0.11 3.33 -4.24
CA ILE A 220 0.27 3.93 -2.95
C ILE A 220 1.77 3.89 -2.62
N ILE A 221 2.54 2.88 -3.09
CA ILE A 221 3.97 2.78 -2.74
C ILE A 221 4.76 3.94 -3.32
N VAL A 222 4.55 4.25 -4.60
CA VAL A 222 5.35 5.23 -5.35
C VAL A 222 5.24 6.64 -4.74
N PRO A 223 4.04 7.22 -4.54
CA PRO A 223 3.93 8.54 -3.91
C PRO A 223 4.42 8.54 -2.45
N LEU A 224 4.14 7.50 -1.65
CA LEU A 224 4.63 7.45 -0.26
C LEU A 224 6.15 7.32 -0.19
N LEU A 225 6.76 6.60 -1.13
CA LEU A 225 8.22 6.52 -1.21
C LEU A 225 8.82 7.89 -1.55
N ALA A 226 8.17 8.68 -2.41
CA ALA A 226 8.58 10.06 -2.69
C ALA A 226 8.51 10.93 -1.42
N VAL A 227 7.39 10.88 -0.69
CA VAL A 227 7.23 11.56 0.61
C VAL A 227 8.31 11.13 1.61
N PHE A 228 8.60 9.83 1.70
CA PHE A 228 9.64 9.30 2.58
C PHE A 228 11.05 9.71 2.15
N SER A 229 11.32 9.80 0.85
CA SER A 229 12.61 10.27 0.31
C SER A 229 12.88 11.76 0.58
N VAL A 230 11.84 12.55 0.83
CA VAL A 230 11.99 13.94 1.28
C VAL A 230 12.47 14.00 2.73
N ARG A 231 12.04 13.05 3.56
CA ARG A 231 12.43 12.98 4.99
C ARG A 231 13.75 12.22 5.21
N TYR A 232 13.94 11.15 4.46
CA TYR A 232 15.06 10.21 4.59
C TYR A 232 15.60 9.89 3.20
N GLY A 233 16.67 10.58 2.79
CA GLY A 233 17.29 10.46 1.47
C GLY A 233 17.61 9.02 1.06
N PRO A 234 18.17 8.17 1.94
CA PRO A 234 18.43 6.77 1.61
C PRO A 234 17.16 5.91 1.39
N ALA A 235 15.94 6.40 1.63
CA ALA A 235 14.71 5.62 1.52
C ALA A 235 14.58 4.89 0.17
N ILE A 236 14.86 5.59 -0.94
CA ILE A 236 14.75 5.01 -2.29
C ILE A 236 15.82 3.94 -2.52
N ALA A 237 17.05 4.16 -2.04
CA ALA A 237 18.14 3.19 -2.16
C ALA A 237 17.85 1.93 -1.34
N VAL A 238 17.40 2.11 -0.08
CA VAL A 238 16.97 1.02 0.80
C VAL A 238 15.82 0.24 0.16
N TYR A 239 14.83 0.94 -0.41
CA TYR A 239 13.73 0.30 -1.12
C TYR A 239 14.20 -0.50 -2.32
N VAL A 240 15.00 0.08 -3.22
CA VAL A 240 15.44 -0.60 -4.46
C VAL A 240 16.30 -1.81 -4.15
N ILE A 241 17.29 -1.67 -3.25
CA ILE A 241 18.17 -2.78 -2.85
C ILE A 241 17.36 -3.86 -2.15
N GLY A 242 16.53 -3.48 -1.18
CA GLY A 242 15.68 -4.42 -0.45
C GLY A 242 14.68 -5.14 -1.34
N ALA A 243 13.94 -4.42 -2.19
CA ALA A 243 12.95 -5.01 -3.09
C ALA A 243 13.61 -5.97 -4.09
N THR A 244 14.82 -5.65 -4.57
CA THR A 244 15.59 -6.54 -5.44
C THR A 244 16.02 -7.81 -4.71
N ALA A 245 16.61 -7.69 -3.50
CA ALA A 245 17.03 -8.84 -2.71
C ALA A 245 15.85 -9.75 -2.31
N VAL A 246 14.76 -9.14 -1.83
CA VAL A 246 13.54 -9.87 -1.46
C VAL A 246 12.89 -10.50 -2.69
N PHE A 247 12.90 -9.85 -3.85
CA PHE A 247 12.38 -10.44 -5.10
C PHE A 247 13.11 -11.73 -5.47
N PHE A 248 14.44 -11.77 -5.38
CA PHE A 248 15.22 -12.97 -5.67
C PHE A 248 14.95 -14.07 -4.66
N LEU A 249 14.96 -13.73 -3.36
CA LEU A 249 14.67 -14.68 -2.29
C LEU A 249 13.26 -15.25 -2.40
N LEU A 250 12.28 -14.39 -2.69
CA LEU A 250 10.89 -14.77 -2.88
C LEU A 250 10.73 -15.68 -4.10
N SER A 251 11.40 -15.36 -5.21
CA SER A 251 11.37 -16.17 -6.43
C SER A 251 11.99 -17.54 -6.20
N TYR A 252 13.07 -17.62 -5.43
CA TYR A 252 13.69 -18.88 -5.03
C TYR A 252 12.75 -19.71 -4.15
N VAL A 253 12.18 -19.12 -3.10
CA VAL A 253 11.23 -19.83 -2.22
C VAL A 253 10.02 -20.30 -3.01
N HIS A 254 9.46 -19.44 -3.86
CA HIS A 254 8.35 -19.80 -4.74
C HIS A 254 8.71 -21.01 -5.62
N TRP A 255 9.88 -20.99 -6.25
CA TRP A 255 10.31 -22.08 -7.12
C TRP A 255 10.48 -23.41 -6.37
N VAL A 256 10.99 -23.39 -5.14
CA VAL A 256 11.19 -24.60 -4.33
C VAL A 256 9.90 -25.13 -3.69
N THR A 257 9.02 -24.24 -3.26
CA THR A 257 7.85 -24.60 -2.43
C THR A 257 6.51 -24.54 -3.15
N LEU A 258 6.47 -23.92 -4.34
CA LEU A 258 5.26 -23.60 -5.11
C LEU A 258 4.22 -22.79 -4.34
N LEU A 259 4.62 -22.13 -3.24
CA LEU A 259 3.74 -21.23 -2.49
C LEU A 259 3.29 -20.07 -3.37
N TYR A 260 1.99 -19.78 -3.35
CA TYR A 260 1.38 -18.74 -4.18
C TYR A 260 0.43 -17.85 -3.36
N GLY A 261 -0.06 -16.80 -4.02
CA GLY A 261 -1.16 -15.99 -3.50
C GLY A 261 -0.80 -15.24 -2.23
N ARG A 262 -1.60 -15.41 -1.16
CA ARG A 262 -1.49 -14.64 0.09
C ARG A 262 -0.33 -15.06 0.96
N VAL A 263 0.01 -16.35 0.97
CA VAL A 263 1.13 -16.87 1.76
C VAL A 263 2.44 -16.27 1.24
N LEU A 264 2.59 -16.22 -0.09
CA LEU A 264 3.75 -15.61 -0.72
C LEU A 264 3.83 -14.09 -0.45
N LEU A 265 2.70 -13.38 -0.44
CA LEU A 265 2.65 -11.96 -0.04
C LEU A 265 3.08 -11.79 1.42
N ALA A 266 2.57 -12.61 2.33
CA ALA A 266 2.91 -12.56 3.76
C ALA A 266 4.41 -12.80 3.98
N LEU A 267 4.98 -13.80 3.30
CA LEU A 267 6.41 -14.08 3.34
C LEU A 267 7.23 -12.89 2.82
N SER A 268 6.86 -12.32 1.68
CA SER A 268 7.56 -11.16 1.10
C SER A 268 7.56 -9.97 2.06
N LEU A 269 6.42 -9.69 2.70
CA LEU A 269 6.30 -8.66 3.73
C LEU A 269 7.17 -8.94 4.95
N ALA A 270 7.18 -10.19 5.44
CA ALA A 270 8.01 -10.59 6.58
C ALA A 270 9.51 -10.43 6.26
N LEU A 271 9.93 -10.82 5.05
CA LEU A 271 11.30 -10.63 4.57
C LEU A 271 11.67 -9.15 4.45
N GLY A 272 10.76 -8.31 3.94
CA GLY A 272 10.98 -6.86 3.86
C GLY A 272 11.11 -6.19 5.23
N VAL A 273 10.28 -6.59 6.19
CA VAL A 273 10.34 -6.12 7.59
C VAL A 273 11.63 -6.60 8.27
N LEU A 274 12.05 -7.83 8.03
CA LEU A 274 13.31 -8.38 8.53
C LEU A 274 14.52 -7.63 7.94
N TYR A 275 14.51 -7.35 6.65
CA TYR A 275 15.55 -6.58 5.96
C TYR A 275 15.75 -5.20 6.60
N VAL A 276 14.67 -4.44 6.82
CA VAL A 276 14.79 -3.12 7.44
C VAL A 276 15.08 -3.19 8.94
N LEU A 277 14.72 -4.28 9.62
CA LEU A 277 15.13 -4.50 11.01
C LEU A 277 16.65 -4.67 11.09
N VAL A 278 17.26 -5.43 10.18
CA VAL A 278 18.72 -5.56 10.06
C VAL A 278 19.36 -4.18 9.81
N ILE A 279 18.82 -3.39 8.89
CA ILE A 279 19.29 -2.02 8.66
C ILE A 279 19.17 -1.17 9.92
N GLY A 280 18.05 -1.26 10.63
CA GLY A 280 17.81 -0.50 11.87
C GLY A 280 18.80 -0.86 12.98
N VAL A 281 19.29 -2.09 13.03
CA VAL A 281 20.36 -2.51 13.95
C VAL A 281 21.73 -1.99 13.49
N LEU A 282 22.02 -2.03 12.19
CA LEU A 282 23.32 -1.61 11.64
C LEU A 282 23.47 -0.08 11.53
N ARG A 283 22.37 0.67 11.42
CA ARG A 283 22.34 2.14 11.23
C ARG A 283 21.33 2.83 12.16
N PRO A 284 21.51 2.75 13.48
CA PRO A 284 20.45 3.10 14.44
C PRO A 284 20.20 4.60 14.64
N VAL A 285 21.12 5.48 14.21
CA VAL A 285 21.05 6.93 14.51
C VAL A 285 20.49 7.77 13.35
N SER A 286 20.51 7.24 12.12
CA SER A 286 20.29 8.05 10.90
C SER A 286 18.87 7.98 10.33
N ALA A 287 18.04 7.04 10.77
CA ALA A 287 16.77 6.71 10.11
C ALA A 287 15.56 6.83 11.05
N PRO A 288 14.52 7.61 10.70
CA PRO A 288 13.26 7.60 11.43
C PRO A 288 12.66 6.20 11.42
N GLY A 289 12.42 5.61 12.60
CA GLY A 289 12.02 4.20 12.72
C GLY A 289 10.74 3.86 11.97
N ILE A 290 9.76 4.78 11.96
CA ILE A 290 8.48 4.62 11.26
C ILE A 290 8.69 4.57 9.75
N THR A 291 9.45 5.52 9.21
CA THR A 291 9.79 5.57 7.78
C THR A 291 10.50 4.28 7.37
N LEU A 292 11.48 3.84 8.14
CA LEU A 292 12.22 2.61 7.85
C LEU A 292 11.32 1.37 7.93
N PHE A 293 10.39 1.31 8.90
CA PHE A 293 9.41 0.24 9.02
C PHE A 293 8.48 0.15 7.78
N PHE A 294 7.90 1.27 7.36
CA PHE A 294 7.04 1.29 6.17
C PHE A 294 7.81 1.04 4.88
N VAL A 295 9.05 1.54 4.75
CA VAL A 295 9.93 1.18 3.62
C VAL A 295 10.13 -0.34 3.56
N GLY A 296 10.24 -1.03 4.71
CA GLY A 296 10.32 -2.49 4.75
C GLY A 296 9.05 -3.19 4.26
N LEU A 297 7.88 -2.66 4.62
CA LEU A 297 6.62 -3.13 4.05
C LEU A 297 6.59 -2.90 2.54
N PHE A 298 7.00 -1.72 2.06
CA PHE A 298 7.05 -1.42 0.63
C PHE A 298 8.03 -2.32 -0.12
N VAL A 299 9.19 -2.63 0.46
CA VAL A 299 10.13 -3.63 -0.07
C VAL A 299 9.42 -4.96 -0.30
N GLY A 300 8.69 -5.46 0.70
CA GLY A 300 7.94 -6.71 0.60
C GLY A 300 6.81 -6.66 -0.43
N ILE A 301 6.01 -5.59 -0.43
CA ILE A 301 4.91 -5.42 -1.41
C ILE A 301 5.48 -5.32 -2.82
N GLY A 302 6.50 -4.47 -3.02
CA GLY A 302 7.15 -4.23 -4.31
C GLY A 302 7.78 -5.49 -4.89
N ALA A 303 8.51 -6.26 -4.07
CA ALA A 303 9.09 -7.54 -4.48
C ALA A 303 8.02 -8.55 -4.92
N TYR A 304 6.97 -8.73 -4.12
CA TYR A 304 5.85 -9.61 -4.45
C TYR A 304 5.13 -9.18 -5.73
N ASN A 305 4.90 -7.88 -5.86
CA ASN A 305 4.25 -7.26 -6.99
C ASN A 305 5.04 -7.49 -8.29
N LEU A 306 6.35 -7.23 -8.28
CA LEU A 306 7.22 -7.48 -9.42
C LEU A 306 7.32 -8.97 -9.76
N HIS A 307 7.33 -9.85 -8.76
CA HIS A 307 7.31 -11.31 -8.95
C HIS A 307 6.09 -11.78 -9.75
N ARG A 308 4.93 -11.19 -9.48
CA ARG A 308 3.68 -11.49 -10.21
C ARG A 308 3.59 -10.94 -11.62
N VAL A 309 4.43 -9.96 -11.97
CA VAL A 309 4.47 -9.42 -13.34
C VAL A 309 5.18 -10.42 -14.25
N THR A 310 4.61 -10.65 -15.44
CA THR A 310 5.21 -11.50 -16.47
C THR A 310 6.60 -10.99 -16.83
N PRO A 311 7.60 -11.86 -17.06
CA PRO A 311 8.97 -11.43 -17.30
C PRO A 311 9.12 -10.39 -18.41
N ALA A 312 8.32 -10.50 -19.48
CA ALA A 312 8.30 -9.55 -20.59
C ALA A 312 7.94 -8.11 -20.17
N ASN A 313 7.01 -7.96 -19.22
CA ASN A 313 6.44 -6.66 -18.84
C ASN A 313 7.15 -6.03 -17.63
N ARG A 314 8.09 -6.74 -16.99
CA ARG A 314 8.80 -6.25 -15.79
C ARG A 314 9.60 -4.98 -16.07
N ARG A 315 10.23 -4.88 -17.24
CA ARG A 315 11.01 -3.69 -17.63
C ARG A 315 10.11 -2.46 -17.72
N ALA A 316 8.96 -2.59 -18.37
CA ALA A 316 7.98 -1.52 -18.47
C ALA A 316 7.51 -1.08 -17.08
N HIS A 317 7.19 -2.06 -16.24
CA HIS A 317 6.73 -1.81 -14.89
C HIS A 317 7.75 -1.02 -14.04
N ILE A 318 9.04 -1.41 -14.08
CA ILE A 318 10.11 -0.72 -13.33
C ILE A 318 10.28 0.71 -13.87
N ARG A 319 10.35 0.89 -15.19
CA ARG A 319 10.58 2.21 -15.81
C ARG A 319 9.46 3.19 -15.50
N ILE A 320 8.21 2.76 -15.66
CA ILE A 320 7.03 3.59 -15.41
C ILE A 320 6.92 3.96 -13.93
N SER A 321 7.10 2.99 -13.02
CA SER A 321 7.09 3.26 -11.58
C SER A 321 8.22 4.21 -11.16
N ALA A 322 9.41 4.08 -11.74
CA ALA A 322 10.54 4.97 -11.47
C ALA A 322 10.29 6.39 -11.99
N ALA A 323 9.65 6.54 -13.16
CA ALA A 323 9.26 7.84 -13.68
C ALA A 323 8.17 8.50 -12.83
N LEU A 324 7.17 7.72 -12.39
CA LEU A 324 6.15 8.23 -11.45
C LEU A 324 6.77 8.69 -10.13
N PHE A 325 7.73 7.95 -9.59
CA PHE A 325 8.50 8.38 -8.42
C PHE A 325 9.20 9.72 -8.68
N ALA A 326 9.92 9.83 -9.80
CA ALA A 326 10.64 11.05 -10.15
C ALA A 326 9.71 12.25 -10.31
N MET A 327 8.54 12.05 -10.95
CA MET A 327 7.52 13.09 -11.11
C MET A 327 6.92 13.51 -9.78
N PHE A 328 6.51 12.57 -8.92
CA PHE A 328 5.98 12.91 -7.59
C PHE A 328 7.02 13.59 -6.70
N TYR A 329 8.27 13.12 -6.73
CA TYR A 329 9.35 13.75 -5.98
C TYR A 329 9.61 15.17 -6.48
N ALA A 330 9.65 15.39 -7.80
CA ALA A 330 9.80 16.72 -8.39
C ALA A 330 8.66 17.65 -7.98
N THR A 331 7.41 17.18 -7.97
CA THR A 331 6.26 17.94 -7.48
C THR A 331 6.43 18.34 -6.02
N ILE A 332 6.86 17.42 -5.14
CA ILE A 332 7.10 17.76 -3.73
C ILE A 332 8.25 18.75 -3.60
N TYR A 333 9.34 18.56 -4.35
CA TYR A 333 10.51 19.45 -4.34
C TYR A 333 10.16 20.90 -4.72
N VAL A 334 9.21 21.10 -5.64
CA VAL A 334 8.75 22.43 -6.05
C VAL A 334 7.83 23.09 -5.00
N LEU A 335 7.08 22.29 -4.24
CA LEU A 335 6.04 22.78 -3.32
C LEU A 335 6.45 22.82 -1.85
N VAL A 336 7.54 22.15 -1.48
CA VAL A 336 7.96 21.95 -0.09
C VAL A 336 9.47 22.17 0.04
N ASP A 337 9.87 22.88 1.09
CA ASP A 337 11.28 23.04 1.45
C ASP A 337 11.85 21.70 1.92
N VAL A 338 12.67 21.07 1.08
CA VAL A 338 13.27 19.77 1.36
C VAL A 338 14.41 19.92 2.38
N PRO A 339 14.36 19.21 3.53
CA PRO A 339 15.39 19.32 4.55
C PRO A 339 16.73 18.70 4.09
N PRO A 340 17.85 19.00 4.77
CA PRO A 340 19.15 18.41 4.46
C PRO A 340 19.19 16.88 4.50
N SER A 341 18.28 16.25 5.25
CA SER A 341 18.14 14.79 5.32
C SER A 341 17.44 14.16 4.11
N GLY A 342 16.88 14.96 3.20
CA GLY A 342 16.18 14.52 2.00
C GLY A 342 17.13 14.07 0.89
N LEU A 343 16.57 13.45 -0.16
CA LEU A 343 17.34 12.86 -1.26
C LEU A 343 18.17 13.88 -2.08
N ILE A 344 17.61 15.05 -2.37
CA ILE A 344 18.16 16.02 -3.35
C ILE A 344 18.94 17.18 -2.69
N SER A 345 18.97 17.26 -1.36
CA SER A 345 19.51 18.39 -0.59
C SER A 345 20.96 18.75 -0.93
N ASP A 346 21.86 17.77 -0.97
CA ASP A 346 23.30 18.03 -1.11
C ASP A 346 23.73 18.21 -2.57
N HIS A 347 23.08 17.52 -3.52
CA HIS A 347 23.52 17.43 -4.91
C HIS A 347 22.33 17.41 -5.89
N PRO A 348 21.64 18.53 -6.12
CA PRO A 348 20.38 18.52 -6.86
C PRO A 348 20.54 18.20 -8.35
N VAL A 349 21.65 18.63 -8.97
CA VAL A 349 21.87 18.51 -10.42
C VAL A 349 21.99 17.03 -10.87
N PRO A 350 22.82 16.17 -10.25
CA PRO A 350 22.86 14.75 -10.60
C PRO A 350 21.50 14.05 -10.49
N TYR A 351 20.75 14.30 -9.42
CA TYR A 351 19.43 13.68 -9.25
C TYR A 351 18.41 14.17 -10.27
N ALA A 352 18.45 15.45 -10.65
CA ALA A 352 17.62 15.99 -11.71
C ALA A 352 17.92 15.33 -13.06
N LEU A 353 19.20 15.15 -13.41
CA LEU A 353 19.61 14.44 -14.64
C LEU A 353 19.12 12.99 -14.65
N VAL A 354 19.28 12.27 -13.53
CA VAL A 354 18.76 10.91 -13.39
C VAL A 354 17.24 10.89 -13.55
N GLY A 355 16.52 11.84 -12.93
CA GLY A 355 15.08 11.99 -13.08
C GLY A 355 14.65 12.18 -14.53
N ILE A 356 15.31 13.08 -15.28
CA ILE A 356 15.05 13.31 -16.70
C ILE A 356 15.26 12.03 -17.52
N VAL A 357 16.37 11.32 -17.30
CA VAL A 357 16.66 10.06 -18.00
C VAL A 357 15.59 9.01 -17.72
N VAL A 358 15.19 8.85 -16.45
CA VAL A 358 14.17 7.88 -16.05
C VAL A 358 12.81 8.21 -16.68
N VAL A 359 12.40 9.47 -16.68
CA VAL A 359 11.16 9.92 -17.33
C VAL A 359 11.23 9.69 -18.85
N GLY A 360 12.36 9.97 -19.48
CA GLY A 360 12.57 9.70 -20.91
C GLY A 360 12.45 8.22 -21.25
N LEU A 361 13.03 7.33 -20.43
CA LEU A 361 12.91 5.88 -20.60
C LEU A 361 11.47 5.38 -20.45
N ALA A 362 10.70 5.95 -19.52
CA ALA A 362 9.29 5.63 -19.37
C ALA A 362 8.45 6.14 -20.56
N ALA A 363 8.75 7.31 -21.11
CA ALA A 363 8.09 7.84 -22.30
C ALA A 363 8.33 6.95 -23.52
N VAL A 364 9.55 6.43 -23.71
CA VAL A 364 9.85 5.43 -24.76
C VAL A 364 9.03 4.17 -24.55
N GLU A 365 8.89 3.70 -23.32
CA GLU A 365 8.11 2.51 -23.02
C GLU A 365 6.61 2.73 -23.26
N LEU A 366 6.06 3.87 -22.85
CA LEU A 366 4.68 4.25 -23.11
C LEU A 366 4.39 4.28 -24.62
N ARG A 367 5.30 4.84 -25.43
CA ARG A 367 5.18 4.80 -26.89
C ARG A 367 5.19 3.38 -27.45
N ARG A 368 5.99 2.48 -26.88
CA ARG A 368 6.01 1.06 -27.29
C ARG A 368 4.72 0.35 -26.94
N LEU A 369 4.18 0.60 -25.74
CA LEU A 369 2.89 0.05 -25.33
C LEU A 369 1.78 0.59 -26.22
N GLU A 370 1.77 1.88 -26.50
CA GLU A 370 0.80 2.50 -27.40
C GLU A 370 0.85 1.90 -28.80
N ALA A 371 2.06 1.73 -29.37
CA ALA A 371 2.25 1.11 -30.67
C ALA A 371 1.88 -0.39 -30.71
N SER A 372 1.77 -1.05 -29.56
CA SER A 372 1.37 -2.46 -29.46
C SER A 372 -0.14 -2.66 -29.37
N ILE A 373 -0.91 -1.59 -29.16
CA ILE A 373 -2.37 -1.66 -29.16
C ILE A 373 -2.82 -1.82 -30.62
N PRO A 374 -3.50 -2.92 -31.00
CA PRO A 374 -3.98 -3.09 -32.35
C PRO A 374 -4.98 -1.99 -32.70
N ASP A 375 -4.88 -1.44 -33.91
CA ASP A 375 -5.87 -0.51 -34.42
C ASP A 375 -7.22 -1.25 -34.54
N ALA A 376 -8.22 -0.81 -33.78
CA ALA A 376 -9.54 -1.42 -33.73
C ALA A 376 -10.18 -1.46 -35.13
N ALA A 377 -9.96 -0.42 -35.93
CA ALA A 377 -10.46 -0.36 -37.30
C ALA A 377 -9.73 -1.35 -38.21
N ALA A 378 -8.40 -1.50 -38.06
CA ALA A 378 -7.64 -2.53 -38.78
C ALA A 378 -8.03 -3.95 -38.36
N PHE A 379 -8.23 -4.17 -37.07
CA PHE A 379 -8.68 -5.46 -36.53
C PHE A 379 -10.09 -5.81 -37.00
N ALA A 380 -11.01 -4.84 -36.99
CA ALA A 380 -12.38 -5.03 -37.49
C ALA A 380 -12.39 -5.36 -38.99
N ARG A 381 -11.55 -4.71 -39.80
CA ARG A 381 -11.42 -4.99 -41.24
C ARG A 381 -10.86 -6.39 -41.55
N GLU A 382 -9.92 -6.87 -40.75
CA GLU A 382 -9.29 -8.19 -40.91
C GLU A 382 -10.04 -9.31 -40.17
N SER A 383 -11.12 -8.98 -39.46
CA SER A 383 -11.94 -9.93 -38.72
C SER A 383 -12.77 -10.79 -39.67
N VAL A 384 -12.98 -12.06 -39.31
CA VAL A 384 -13.87 -12.98 -40.04
C VAL A 384 -15.31 -12.43 -40.11
N PHE A 385 -15.68 -11.54 -39.19
CA PHE A 385 -16.98 -10.87 -39.16
C PHE A 385 -17.09 -9.68 -40.12
N ALA A 386 -15.98 -9.19 -40.71
CA ALA A 386 -15.99 -8.06 -41.65
C ALA A 386 -16.80 -8.35 -42.93
N ASN A 387 -16.84 -9.61 -43.35
CA ASN A 387 -17.54 -10.04 -44.57
C ASN A 387 -18.96 -10.57 -44.31
N VAL A 388 -19.42 -10.58 -43.05
CA VAL A 388 -20.76 -11.08 -42.71
C VAL A 388 -21.70 -9.88 -42.65
N SER A 389 -22.13 -9.41 -43.83
CA SER A 389 -23.24 -8.45 -43.92
C SER A 389 -24.54 -9.16 -43.54
N VAL A 390 -24.94 -9.08 -42.28
CA VAL A 390 -26.32 -9.38 -41.91
C VAL A 390 -27.11 -8.11 -42.19
N ASP A 391 -27.99 -8.16 -43.18
CA ASP A 391 -29.02 -7.14 -43.47
C ASP A 391 -28.55 -5.70 -43.76
N GLY A 392 -27.48 -5.52 -44.53
CA GLY A 392 -27.15 -4.22 -45.14
C GLY A 392 -26.57 -3.16 -44.18
N ALA A 393 -26.13 -3.54 -42.99
CA ALA A 393 -25.37 -2.68 -42.09
C ALA A 393 -23.94 -2.45 -42.64
N ASP A 394 -23.48 -1.19 -42.62
CA ASP A 394 -22.16 -0.79 -43.11
C ASP A 394 -21.05 -1.28 -42.15
N ILE A 395 -19.79 -1.34 -42.59
CA ILE A 395 -18.66 -1.78 -41.75
C ILE A 395 -18.52 -0.91 -40.49
N ASP A 396 -18.92 0.36 -40.59
CA ASP A 396 -18.93 1.33 -39.50
C ASP A 396 -20.02 1.03 -38.43
N ASP A 397 -21.06 0.27 -38.78
CA ASP A 397 -22.12 -0.18 -37.85
C ASP A 397 -21.75 -1.49 -37.13
N SER A 398 -20.55 -2.02 -37.35
CA SER A 398 -20.09 -3.22 -36.66
C SER A 398 -20.08 -2.97 -35.14
N PRO A 399 -20.65 -3.87 -34.31
CA PRO A 399 -20.60 -3.74 -32.85
C PRO A 399 -19.16 -3.76 -32.28
N LEU A 400 -18.17 -4.11 -33.10
CA LEU A 400 -16.74 -4.04 -32.77
C LEU A 400 -16.13 -2.62 -32.92
N VAL A 401 -16.80 -1.72 -33.64
CA VAL A 401 -16.35 -0.33 -33.93
C VAL A 401 -17.26 0.69 -33.23
N ALA A 402 -18.55 0.38 -33.06
CA ALA A 402 -19.54 1.29 -32.50
C ALA A 402 -19.30 1.70 -31.03
N GLU A 403 -18.62 0.87 -30.21
CA GLU A 403 -18.35 1.21 -28.79
C GLU A 403 -17.32 2.35 -28.61
N THR A 404 -16.67 2.82 -29.68
CA THR A 404 -15.59 3.82 -29.57
C THR A 404 -16.07 5.28 -29.61
N GLU A 405 -17.28 5.58 -30.08
CA GLU A 405 -17.76 6.97 -30.20
C GLU A 405 -18.56 7.48 -28.98
N GLU A 406 -19.20 6.61 -28.19
CA GLU A 406 -19.98 7.04 -27.01
C GLU A 406 -19.12 7.36 -25.76
N GLU A 407 -17.81 7.07 -25.76
CA GLU A 407 -16.90 7.33 -24.62
C GLU A 407 -15.91 8.51 -24.81
N ARG A 408 -16.13 9.42 -25.76
CA ARG A 408 -15.27 10.62 -25.94
C ARG A 408 -15.59 11.80 -25.03
#